data_AF-A0A969CUA4-F1
#
_entry.id   AF-A0A969CUA4-F1
#
_cell.length_a   1.000
_cell.length_b   1.000
_cell.length_c   1.000
_cell.angle_alpha   90.00
_cell.angle_beta   90.00
_cell.angle_gamma   90.00
#
_symmetry.space_group_name_H-M   'P 1'
#
loop_
_entity.id
_entity.type
_entity.pdbx_description
1 polymer ?
#
loop_
_entity_poly.entity_id
_entity_poly.type
_entity_poly.pdbx_seq_one_letter_code
_entity_poly.pdbx_strand_id
1 'polypeptide(L)' 'MLTPADFLEATQWAAITTLALAGLSAIAFVAQWGIRFRLVGATGFMAVLTVGCLGLSFEPFTRASIPGAIPYTTVY' A
#
# COMPACT_ATOMS: atom_id res chain seq x y z
N MET A 1 -16.05 4.19 -2.11
CA MET A 1 -15.58 2.86 -1.69
C MET A 1 -14.26 2.63 -2.39
N LEU A 2 -13.18 2.38 -1.64
CA LEU A 2 -11.89 2.09 -2.28
C LEU A 2 -12.00 0.79 -3.07
N THR A 3 -11.54 0.83 -4.31
CA THR A 3 -11.51 -0.29 -5.25
C THR A 3 -10.11 -0.91 -5.30
N PRO A 4 -9.98 -2.15 -5.77
CA PRO A 4 -8.66 -2.76 -6.01
C PRO A 4 -7.77 -1.93 -6.94
N ALA A 5 -8.36 -1.19 -7.89
CA ALA A 5 -7.64 -0.27 -8.77
C ALA A 5 -7.01 0.90 -8.01
N ASP A 6 -7.73 1.47 -7.03
CA ASP A 6 -7.20 2.54 -6.17
C ASP A 6 -6.02 2.04 -5.33
N PHE A 7 -6.08 0.79 -4.85
CA PHE A 7 -4.96 0.17 -4.13
C PHE A 7 -3.76 -0.10 -5.02
N LEU A 8 -3.97 -0.44 -6.29
CA LEU A 8 -2.89 -0.62 -7.25
C LEU A 8 -2.18 0.70 -7.53
N GLU A 9 -2.93 1.79 -7.74
CA GLU A 9 -2.36 3.13 -7.91
C GLU A 9 -1.61 3.58 -6.64
N ALA A 10 -2.22 3.39 -5.47
CA ALA A 10 -1.56 3.69 -4.20
C ALA A 10 -0.26 2.89 -4.01
N THR A 11 -0.23 1.62 -4.44
CA THR A 11 0.96 0.78 -4.39
C THR A 11 2.09 1.32 -5.26
N GLN A 12 1.78 1.84 -6.45
CA GLN A 12 2.80 2.42 -7.33
C GLN A 12 3.46 3.64 -6.70
N TRP A 13 2.66 4.56 -6.16
CA TRP A 13 3.19 5.73 -5.45
C TRP A 13 3.92 5.36 -4.16
N ALA A 14 3.40 4.39 -3.40
CA ALA A 14 4.05 3.86 -2.20
C ALA A 14 5.40 3.20 -2.52
N ALA A 15 5.50 2.47 -3.63
CA ALA A 15 6.75 1.85 -4.07
C ALA A 15 7.80 2.90 -4.46
N ILE A 16 7.41 3.93 -5.22
CA ILE A 16 8.30 5.03 -5.60
C ILE A 16 8.82 5.77 -4.35
N THR A 17 7.92 6.10 -3.43
CA THR A 17 8.30 6.78 -2.18
C THR A 17 9.17 5.91 -1.28
N THR A 18 8.93 4.60 -1.23
CA THR A 18 9.80 3.66 -0.51
C THR A 18 11.21 3.63 -1.08
N LEU A 19 11.36 3.58 -2.41
CA LEU A 19 12.66 3.62 -3.07
C LEU A 19 13.38 4.95 -2.83
N ALA A 20 12.66 6.07 -2.88
CA ALA A 20 13.21 7.38 -2.58
C ALA A 20 13.72 7.46 -1.12
N LEU A 21 12.97 6.93 -0.15
CA LEU A 21 13.39 6.87 1.24
C LEU A 21 14.56 5.91 1.47
N ALA A 22 14.63 4.80 0.72
CA ALA A 22 15.77 3.90 0.76
C ALA A 22 17.04 4.59 0.25
N GLY A 23 16.95 5.33 -0.86
CA GLY A 23 18.03 6.16 -1.39
C GLY A 23 18.48 7.24 -0.39
N LEU A 24 17.51 7.95 0.21
CA LEU A 24 17.79 8.96 1.23
C LEU A 24 18.45 8.34 2.47
N SER A 25 18.01 7.16 2.89
CA SER A 25 18.61 6.41 3.99
C SER A 25 20.07 6.06 3.67
N ALA A 26 20.37 5.59 2.46
CA ALA A 26 21.74 5.31 2.03
C ALA A 26 22.61 6.57 2.05
N ILE A 27 22.11 7.70 1.54
CA ILE A 27 22.79 8.99 1.58
C ILE A 27 23.05 9.43 3.03
N ALA A 28 22.05 9.29 3.92
CA ALA A 28 22.19 9.63 5.33
C ALA A 28 23.25 8.78 6.05
N PHE A 29 23.43 7.52 5.63
CA PHE A 29 24.53 6.67 6.10
C PHE A 29 25.88 7.15 5.57
N VAL A 30 26.01 7.46 4.28
CA VAL A 30 27.28 7.97 3.72
C VAL A 30 27.67 9.32 4.35
N ALA A 31 26.70 10.23 4.50
CA ALA A 31 26.90 11.55 5.08
C ALA A 31 26.88 11.56 6.63
N GLN A 32 26.75 10.39 7.28
CA GLN A 32 26.78 10.22 8.74
C GLN A 32 25.79 11.12 9.50
N TRP A 33 24.58 11.28 8.98
CA TRP A 33 23.55 12.08 9.65
C TRP A 33 23.11 11.43 10.97
N GLY A 34 22.83 12.25 11.98
CA GLY A 34 22.33 11.76 13.28
C GLY A 34 21.00 11.01 13.18
N ILE A 35 20.21 11.25 12.13
CA ILE A 35 18.90 10.62 11.92
C ILE A 35 18.95 9.31 11.10
N ARG A 36 20.13 8.84 10.68
CA ARG A 36 20.29 7.69 9.78
C ARG A 36 19.49 6.45 10.20
N PHE A 37 19.50 6.11 11.49
CA PHE A 37 18.78 4.94 12.00
C PHE A 37 17.26 5.13 12.03
N ARG A 38 16.79 6.38 12.20
CA ARG A 38 15.35 6.72 12.15
C ARG A 38 14.82 6.55 10.73
N LEU A 39 15.62 6.93 9.72
CA LEU A 39 15.27 6.77 8.31
C LEU A 39 15.16 5.30 7.89
N VAL A 40 15.97 4.40 8.44
CA VAL A 40 15.83 2.95 8.21
C VAL A 40 14.48 2.45 8.71
N GLY A 41 14.05 2.86 9.91
CA GLY A 41 12.74 2.51 10.45
C GLY A 41 11.58 2.99 9.56
N ALA A 42 11.63 4.25 9.11
CA ALA A 42 10.64 4.82 8.21
C ALA A 42 10.59 4.10 6.85
N THR A 43 11.76 3.79 6.27
CA THR A 43 11.87 3.05 5.01
C THR A 43 11.32 1.63 5.13
N GLY A 44 11.66 0.94 6.22
CA GLY A 44 11.14 -0.40 6.50
C GLY A 44 9.63 -0.42 6.67
N PHE A 45 9.07 0.54 7.40
CA PHE A 45 7.62 0.70 7.54
C PHE A 45 6.95 0.94 6.18
N MET A 46 7.51 1.83 5.36
CA MET A 46 6.98 2.13 4.02
C MET A 46 7.03 0.90 3.08
N ALA A 47 8.06 0.07 3.20
CA ALA A 47 8.12 -1.19 2.46
C ALA A 47 6.97 -2.14 2.85
N VAL A 48 6.72 -2.32 4.16
CA VAL A 48 5.59 -3.13 4.65
C VAL A 48 4.25 -2.56 4.17
N LEU A 49 4.07 -1.24 4.26
CA LEU A 49 2.85 -0.57 3.79
C LEU A 49 2.63 -0.81 2.30
N THR A 50 3.68 -0.68 1.48
CA THR A 50 3.62 -0.92 0.03
C THR A 50 3.19 -2.36 -0.28
N VAL A 51 3.78 -3.35 0.40
CA VAL A 51 3.40 -4.75 0.23
C VAL A 51 1.96 -5.01 0.69
N GLY A 52 1.52 -4.36 1.77
CA GLY A 52 0.13 -4.42 2.24
C GLY A 52 -0.87 -3.88 1.21
N CYS A 53 -0.60 -2.70 0.64
CA CYS A 53 -1.41 -2.13 -0.43
C CYS A 53 -1.43 -3.00 -1.69
N LEU A 54 -0.29 -3.62 -2.03
CA LEU A 54 -0.21 -4.56 -3.14
C LEU A 54 -1.08 -5.80 -2.87
N GLY A 55 -1.07 -6.31 -1.64
CA GLY A 55 -1.94 -7.42 -1.23
C GLY A 55 -3.42 -7.09 -1.42
N LEU A 56 -3.83 -5.86 -1.13
CA LEU A 56 -5.21 -5.39 -1.28
C LEU A 56 -5.63 -5.11 -2.73
N SER A 57 -4.67 -4.93 -3.65
CA SER A 57 -4.97 -4.74 -5.07
C SER A 57 -5.28 -6.06 -5.78
N PHE A 58 -4.82 -7.20 -5.25
CA PHE A 58 -5.24 -8.51 -5.73
C PHE A 58 -6.70 -8.76 -5.33
N GLU A 59 -7.60 -8.84 -6.32
CA GLU A 59 -9.05 -8.97 -6.15
C GLU A 59 -9.49 -10.16 -5.27
N PRO A 60 -10.11 -9.92 -4.10
CA PRO A 60 -10.88 -10.92 -3.38
C PRO A 60 -12.38 -10.54 -3.30
N PHE A 61 -12.78 -9.37 -3.82
CA PHE A 61 -14.06 -8.71 -3.50
C PHE A 61 -14.86 -8.27 -4.73
N THR A 62 -14.77 -8.98 -5.85
CA THR A 62 -15.78 -8.84 -6.90
C THR A 62 -17.08 -9.51 -6.43
N ARG A 63 -17.96 -8.74 -5.79
CA ARG A 63 -19.37 -9.14 -5.75
C ARG A 63 -19.84 -9.20 -7.21
N ALA A 64 -20.15 -10.39 -7.68
CA ALA A 64 -20.81 -10.56 -8.97
C ALA A 64 -22.12 -9.76 -8.94
N SER A 65 -22.14 -8.64 -9.65
CA SER A 65 -23.34 -7.85 -9.90
C SER A 65 -24.12 -8.59 -10.99
N ILE A 66 -25.12 -9.40 -10.58
CA ILE A 66 -25.99 -10.10 -11.51
C ILE A 66 -27.10 -9.13 -11.93
N PRO A 67 -27.23 -8.80 -13.24
CA PRO A 67 -28.33 -7.96 -13.72
C PRO A 67 -29.69 -8.58 -13.34
N GLY A 68 -30.53 -7.82 -12.63
CA GLY A 68 -31.85 -8.30 -12.17
C GLY A 68 -31.87 -8.96 -10.80
N ALA A 69 -30.76 -8.98 -10.06
CA ALA A 69 -30.76 -9.46 -8.68
C ALA A 69 -31.57 -8.55 -7.76
N ILE A 70 -32.61 -9.11 -7.14
CA ILE A 70 -33.47 -8.44 -6.15
C ILE A 70 -32.83 -8.66 -4.77
N PRO A 71 -32.73 -7.64 -3.90
CA PRO A 71 -32.22 -7.83 -2.55
C PRO A 71 -33.09 -8.83 -1.76
N TYR A 72 -32.46 -9.84 -1.15
CA TYR A 72 -33.14 -10.77 -0.26
C TYR A 72 -33.49 -10.07 1.06
N THR A 73 -34.76 -10.12 1.47
CA THR A 73 -35.18 -9.77 2.83
C THR A 73 -34.69 -10.87 3.78
N THR A 74 -33.70 -10.58 4.61
CA THR A 74 -33.36 -11.41 5.78
C THR A 74 -34.42 -11.20 6.84
N VAL A 75 -35.15 -12.26 7.21
CA VAL A 75 -35.96 -12.29 8.43
C VAL A 75 -34.99 -12.51 9.58
N TYR A 76 -34.71 -11.44 10.33
CA TYR A 76 -34.03 -11.54 11.62
C TYR A 76 -35.05 -11.83 12.71
#